data_AF-M3WP97-F1
#
_entry.id   AF-M3WP97-F1
#
_cell.length_a   1.000
_cell.length_b   1.000
_cell.length_c   1.000
_cell.angle_alpha   90.00
_cell.angle_beta   90.00
_cell.angle_gamma   90.00
#
_symmetry.space_group_name_H-M   'P 1'
#
loop_
_entity.id
_entity.type
_entity.pdbx_description
1 polymer ?
#
loop_
_entity_poly.entity_id
_entity_poly.type
_entity_poly.pdbx_seq_one_letter_code
_entity_poly.pdbx_strand_id
1 'polypeptide(L)'
;MDLQNGKFLDNGGSGYILKPQFLRDIKTQFNPNKPPNQSDPVTLTIRLISGIQLPPSNHSSSNKADALVILELFGVPNDQTKQQTRVIKRNAFSPRWNETFTFIIQVPELALMRFVVESQGLITGNEFLGQYTLPVLSMNKGYRRVPLFSKMGESLEPASLFVYIWYVR
;
A
#
# COMPACT_ATOMS: atom_id res chain seq x y z
N MET A 1 -11.45 -6.86 -2.87
CA MET A 1 -11.00 -7.90 -1.92
C MET A 1 -9.54 -7.72 -1.49
N ASP A 2 -8.86 -6.69 -1.99
CA ASP A 2 -7.42 -6.43 -1.82
C ASP A 2 -6.95 -6.42 -0.37
N LEU A 3 -7.68 -5.71 0.50
CA LEU A 3 -7.32 -5.61 1.93
C LEU A 3 -7.37 -6.97 2.62
N GLN A 4 -8.39 -7.78 2.31
CA GLN A 4 -8.54 -9.11 2.86
C GLN A 4 -7.38 -9.99 2.38
N ASN A 5 -7.15 -10.05 1.07
CA ASN A 5 -6.08 -10.86 0.50
C ASN A 5 -4.72 -10.46 1.09
N GLY A 6 -4.42 -9.16 1.11
CA GLY A 6 -3.18 -8.63 1.68
C GLY A 6 -3.00 -8.92 3.16
N LYS A 7 -4.08 -8.79 3.96
CA LYS A 7 -4.06 -9.16 5.39
C LYS A 7 -3.68 -10.62 5.57
N PHE A 8 -4.32 -11.51 4.82
CA PHE A 8 -4.16 -12.97 4.93
C PHE A 8 -2.97 -13.52 4.17
N LEU A 9 -2.11 -12.69 3.56
CA LEU A 9 -0.76 -13.10 3.17
C LEU A 9 0.13 -13.37 4.39
N ASP A 10 -0.18 -12.73 5.53
CA ASP A 10 0.52 -12.97 6.78
C ASP A 10 0.30 -14.40 7.28
N ASN A 11 1.17 -14.86 8.18
CA ASN A 11 1.16 -16.23 8.72
C ASN A 11 1.13 -17.30 7.60
N GLY A 12 1.93 -17.06 6.55
CA GLY A 12 2.15 -18.00 5.46
C GLY A 12 0.91 -18.28 4.59
N GLY A 13 -0.09 -17.40 4.57
CA GLY A 13 -1.27 -17.61 3.73
C GLY A 13 -2.26 -18.64 4.29
N SER A 14 -2.15 -19.02 5.56
CA SER A 14 -2.94 -20.13 6.14
C SER A 14 -4.45 -19.86 6.27
N GLY A 15 -4.88 -18.60 6.08
CA GLY A 15 -6.25 -18.17 6.37
C GLY A 15 -6.52 -17.85 7.84
N TYR A 16 -5.53 -17.97 8.72
CA TYR A 16 -5.63 -17.65 10.15
C TYR A 16 -4.54 -16.67 10.58
N ILE A 17 -4.92 -15.61 11.30
CA ILE A 17 -3.99 -14.61 11.85
C ILE A 17 -4.34 -14.37 13.31
N LEU A 18 -3.33 -14.44 14.18
CA LEU A 18 -3.52 -14.15 15.59
C LEU A 18 -3.80 -12.66 15.79
N LYS A 19 -4.90 -12.33 16.47
CA LYS A 19 -5.21 -10.94 16.84
C LYS A 19 -4.15 -10.36 17.80
N PRO A 20 -3.91 -9.04 17.76
CA PRO A 20 -3.07 -8.36 18.76
C PRO A 20 -3.53 -8.62 20.19
N GLN A 21 -2.60 -8.58 21.15
CA GLN A 21 -2.88 -8.92 22.55
C GLN A 21 -4.02 -8.09 23.16
N PHE A 22 -4.06 -6.80 22.87
CA PHE A 22 -5.11 -5.89 23.35
C PHE A 22 -6.53 -6.21 22.82
N LEU A 23 -6.65 -7.05 21.78
CA LEU A 23 -7.93 -7.59 21.27
C LEU A 23 -8.23 -9.02 21.76
N ARG A 24 -7.37 -9.56 22.63
CA ARG A 24 -7.49 -10.89 23.22
C ARG A 24 -7.63 -10.83 24.74
N ASP A 25 -7.13 -9.78 25.39
CA ASP A 25 -7.24 -9.58 26.84
C ASP A 25 -8.54 -8.85 27.23
N ILE A 26 -9.35 -9.50 28.07
CA ILE A 26 -10.62 -8.97 28.59
C ILE A 26 -10.44 -7.73 29.47
N LYS A 27 -9.25 -7.53 30.05
CA LYS A 27 -8.95 -6.36 30.89
C LYS A 27 -8.67 -5.12 30.04
N THR A 28 -8.34 -5.29 28.77
CA THR A 28 -7.99 -4.16 27.90
C THR A 28 -9.24 -3.40 27.46
N GLN A 29 -9.23 -2.07 27.64
CA GLN A 29 -10.32 -1.17 27.23
C GLN A 29 -9.99 -0.49 25.90
N PHE A 30 -9.64 -1.28 24.88
CA PHE A 30 -9.33 -0.74 23.55
C PHE A 30 -10.61 -0.26 22.86
N ASN A 31 -10.60 0.98 22.36
CA ASN A 31 -11.66 1.53 21.53
C ASN A 31 -11.03 2.17 20.28
N PRO A 32 -11.32 1.67 19.06
CA PRO A 32 -10.69 2.18 17.84
C PRO A 32 -11.06 3.64 17.53
N ASN A 33 -12.17 4.14 18.07
CA ASN A 33 -12.64 5.51 17.85
C ASN A 33 -12.10 6.50 18.89
N LYS A 34 -11.34 6.02 19.88
CA LYS A 34 -10.69 6.86 20.88
C LYS A 34 -9.18 6.78 20.71
N PRO A 35 -8.43 7.86 20.99
CA PRO A 35 -6.98 7.77 21.04
C PRO A 35 -6.58 6.67 22.04
N PRO A 36 -5.63 5.79 21.70
CA PRO A 36 -5.19 4.75 22.62
C PRO A 36 -4.56 5.41 23.86
N ASN A 37 -4.96 4.98 25.06
CA ASN A 37 -4.34 5.47 26.30
C ASN A 37 -2.85 5.05 26.42
N GLN A 38 -2.46 4.02 25.68
CA GLN A 38 -1.10 3.51 25.51
C GLN A 38 -0.91 3.24 24.01
N SER A 39 -0.50 4.26 23.24
CA SER A 39 -0.04 4.06 21.87
C SER A 39 1.49 3.92 21.86
N ASP A 40 1.97 3.06 20.98
CA ASP A 40 3.38 2.93 20.64
C ASP A 40 3.50 3.19 19.13
N PRO A 41 3.35 4.47 18.73
CA PRO A 41 3.14 4.84 17.35
C PRO A 41 4.40 4.57 16.51
N VAL A 42 4.20 4.20 15.26
CA VAL A 42 5.29 4.01 14.30
C VAL A 42 5.29 5.14 13.28
N THR A 43 6.45 5.75 13.07
CA THR A 43 6.66 6.65 11.93
C THR A 43 7.19 5.84 10.75
N LEU A 44 6.35 5.63 9.75
CA LEU A 44 6.66 4.93 8.51
C LEU A 44 7.02 5.93 7.41
N THR A 45 8.20 5.79 6.83
CA THR A 45 8.65 6.57 5.67
C THR A 45 8.84 5.64 4.47
N ILE A 46 8.19 5.98 3.35
CA ILE A 46 8.29 5.26 2.09
C ILE A 46 8.81 6.24 1.04
N ARG A 47 10.01 5.97 0.51
CA ARG A 47 10.48 6.61 -0.71
C ARG A 47 10.07 5.75 -1.90
N LEU A 48 9.13 6.24 -2.68
CA LEU A 48 8.71 5.62 -3.93
C LEU A 48 9.60 6.08 -5.07
N ILE A 49 10.47 5.18 -5.54
CA ILE A 49 11.55 5.50 -6.48
C ILE A 49 11.03 5.41 -7.91
N SER A 50 10.52 4.24 -8.30
CA SER A 50 10.13 3.96 -9.69
C SER A 50 9.14 2.81 -9.81
N GLY A 51 8.54 2.67 -11.00
CA GLY A 51 7.81 1.49 -11.44
C GLY A 51 8.64 0.67 -12.42
N ILE A 52 8.30 -0.60 -12.57
CA ILE A 52 8.92 -1.55 -13.49
C ILE A 52 7.79 -2.23 -14.25
N GLN A 53 7.79 -2.10 -15.58
CA GLN A 53 6.87 -2.75 -16.53
C GLN A 53 5.41 -2.72 -16.06
N LEU A 54 4.88 -1.52 -15.79
CA LEU A 54 3.48 -1.39 -15.41
C LEU A 54 2.56 -1.82 -16.56
N PRO A 55 1.38 -2.38 -16.27
CA PRO A 55 0.44 -2.78 -17.31
C PRO A 55 0.04 -1.59 -18.20
N PRO A 56 -0.18 -1.80 -19.51
CA PRO A 56 -0.79 -0.81 -20.38
C PRO A 56 -2.17 -0.40 -19.86
N SER A 57 -2.59 0.82 -20.16
CA SER A 57 -3.99 1.20 -20.03
C SER A 57 -4.83 0.54 -21.13
N ASN A 58 -6.00 0.01 -20.79
CA ASN A 58 -6.91 -0.64 -21.75
C ASN A 58 -7.46 0.35 -22.79
N HIS A 59 -7.37 1.65 -22.51
CA HIS A 59 -7.85 2.73 -23.37
C HIS A 59 -6.77 3.34 -24.27
N SER A 60 -5.53 2.82 -24.27
CA SER A 60 -4.47 3.33 -25.14
C SER A 60 -3.98 2.25 -26.12
N SER A 61 -4.03 2.56 -27.41
CA SER A 61 -3.48 1.73 -28.50
C SER A 61 -1.95 1.68 -28.52
N SER A 62 -1.29 2.52 -27.71
CA SER A 62 0.15 2.54 -27.51
C SER A 62 0.42 2.50 -26.01
N ASN A 63 1.32 1.63 -25.57
CA ASN A 63 1.73 1.34 -24.18
C ASN A 63 2.24 2.58 -23.39
N LYS A 64 1.41 3.61 -23.25
CA LYS A 64 1.73 4.98 -22.83
C LYS A 64 0.75 5.44 -21.74
N ALA A 65 0.60 4.64 -20.69
CA ALA A 65 -0.17 5.05 -19.52
C ALA A 65 0.46 6.29 -18.86
N ASP A 66 -0.40 7.17 -18.34
CA ASP A 66 -0.02 8.33 -17.54
C ASP A 66 -0.04 7.90 -16.07
N ALA A 67 1.05 7.28 -15.61
CA ALA A 67 1.07 6.51 -14.37
C ALA A 67 1.20 7.39 -13.12
N LEU A 68 0.44 7.06 -12.08
CA LEU A 68 0.59 7.56 -10.72
C LEU A 68 0.46 6.42 -9.71
N VAL A 69 0.97 6.64 -8.49
CA VAL A 69 0.82 5.70 -7.39
C VAL A 69 0.13 6.38 -6.22
N ILE A 70 -0.82 5.68 -5.64
CA ILE A 70 -1.52 6.05 -4.42
C ILE A 70 -1.05 5.12 -3.31
N LEU A 71 -0.65 5.71 -2.20
CA LEU A 71 -0.36 5.02 -0.94
C LEU A 71 -1.54 5.26 0.01
N GLU A 72 -2.22 4.18 0.38
CA GLU A 72 -3.40 4.20 1.24
C GLU A 72 -3.09 3.44 2.52
N LEU A 73 -3.16 4.13 3.66
CA LEU A 73 -3.05 3.53 4.97
C LEU A 73 -4.45 3.23 5.49
N PHE A 74 -4.70 1.95 5.78
CA PHE A 74 -5.91 1.47 6.43
C PHE A 74 -5.60 1.06 7.87
N GLY A 75 -6.56 1.20 8.76
CA GLY A 75 -6.41 0.88 10.19
C GLY A 75 -7.55 1.46 11.00
N VAL A 76 -7.25 1.83 12.26
CA VAL A 76 -8.17 2.63 13.08
C VAL A 76 -8.48 3.97 12.38
N PRO A 77 -9.64 4.60 12.61
CA PRO A 77 -10.04 5.85 11.94
C PRO A 77 -8.97 6.94 11.95
N ASN A 78 -8.24 7.11 13.05
CA ASN A 78 -7.21 8.13 13.18
C ASN A 78 -5.95 7.86 12.32
N ASP A 79 -5.72 6.62 11.91
CA ASP A 79 -4.57 6.25 11.07
C ASP A 79 -4.92 6.29 9.58
N GLN A 80 -6.20 6.39 9.22
CA GLN A 80 -6.62 6.31 7.82
C GLN A 80 -6.18 7.56 7.05
N THR A 81 -5.35 7.36 6.03
CA THR A 81 -4.88 8.46 5.19
C THR A 81 -4.50 7.96 3.80
N LYS A 82 -4.52 8.88 2.84
CA LYS A 82 -4.23 8.63 1.43
C LYS A 82 -3.30 9.72 0.92
N GLN A 83 -2.19 9.31 0.35
CA GLN A 83 -1.22 10.20 -0.31
C GLN A 83 -0.99 9.67 -1.73
N GLN A 84 -0.68 10.54 -2.68
CA GLN A 84 -0.45 10.14 -4.07
C GLN A 84 0.75 10.86 -4.64
N THR A 85 1.41 10.22 -5.61
CA THR A 85 2.49 10.83 -6.37
C THR A 85 1.97 11.85 -7.39
N ARG A 86 2.90 12.58 -8.00
CA ARG A 86 2.61 13.21 -9.29
C ARG A 86 2.40 12.16 -10.39
N VAL A 87 1.85 12.60 -11.51
CA VAL A 87 1.65 11.76 -12.70
C VAL A 87 2.88 11.77 -13.59
N ILE A 88 3.32 10.59 -14.03
CA ILE A 88 4.38 10.41 -15.03
C ILE A 88 3.74 10.06 -16.36
N LYS A 89 3.79 11.03 -17.29
CA LYS A 89 3.10 10.92 -18.57
C LYS A 89 3.82 9.97 -19.54
N ARG A 90 3.03 9.15 -20.24
CA ARG A 90 3.45 8.33 -21.39
C ARG A 90 4.67 7.44 -21.13
N ASN A 91 4.84 6.97 -19.89
CA ASN A 91 5.96 6.10 -19.51
C ASN A 91 5.52 5.07 -18.46
N ALA A 92 4.84 4.03 -18.92
CA ALA A 92 4.45 2.89 -18.09
C ALA A 92 5.58 1.87 -17.88
N PHE A 93 6.56 1.83 -18.79
CA PHE A 93 7.62 0.83 -18.78
C PHE A 93 8.60 1.02 -17.61
N SER A 94 8.97 2.27 -17.31
CA SER A 94 9.85 2.58 -16.18
C SER A 94 9.64 4.00 -15.66
N PRO A 95 8.47 4.33 -15.09
CA PRO A 95 8.22 5.65 -14.50
C PRO A 95 9.12 5.87 -13.28
N ARG A 96 9.53 7.12 -13.06
CA ARG A 96 10.33 7.52 -11.89
C ARG A 96 9.67 8.67 -11.17
N TRP A 97 9.23 8.42 -9.94
CA TRP A 97 8.62 9.44 -9.09
C TRP A 97 9.66 10.11 -8.20
N ASN A 98 10.47 9.30 -7.49
CA ASN A 98 11.43 9.76 -6.48
C ASN A 98 10.78 10.63 -5.39
N GLU A 99 9.58 10.26 -4.97
CA GLU A 99 8.80 10.99 -3.95
C GLU A 99 8.88 10.24 -2.62
N THR A 100 8.84 10.99 -1.51
CA THR A 100 8.91 10.43 -0.15
C THR A 100 7.64 10.78 0.60
N PHE A 101 7.04 9.77 1.22
CA PHE A 101 5.80 9.86 1.97
C PHE A 101 6.06 9.41 3.40
N THR A 102 5.50 10.14 4.36
CA THR A 102 5.62 9.84 5.79
C THR A 102 4.23 9.68 6.40
N PHE A 103 4.09 8.65 7.22
CA PHE A 103 2.87 8.28 7.90
C PHE A 103 3.18 8.10 9.40
N ILE A 104 2.38 8.73 10.26
CA ILE A 104 2.43 8.51 11.70
C ILE A 104 1.26 7.58 12.03
N ILE A 105 1.56 6.37 12.50
CA ILE A 105 0.60 5.28 12.66
C ILE A 105 0.45 4.99 14.14
N GLN A 106 -0.71 5.29 14.72
CA GLN A 106 -1.00 5.15 16.14
C GLN A 106 -1.16 3.70 16.58
N VAL A 107 -1.75 2.85 15.73
CA VAL A 107 -2.02 1.43 16.04
C VAL A 107 -1.49 0.55 14.90
N PRO A 108 -0.16 0.41 14.76
CA PRO A 108 0.45 -0.31 13.65
C PRO A 108 0.03 -1.80 13.58
N GLU A 109 -0.36 -2.41 14.71
CA GLU A 109 -0.86 -3.78 14.79
C GLU A 109 -2.18 -4.00 14.04
N LEU A 110 -2.93 -2.93 13.74
CA LEU A 110 -4.17 -2.98 12.95
C LEU A 110 -4.03 -2.34 11.57
N ALA A 111 -2.83 -1.85 11.24
CA ALA A 111 -2.62 -1.05 10.05
C ALA A 111 -2.21 -1.90 8.84
N LEU A 112 -2.75 -1.56 7.67
CA LEU A 112 -2.37 -2.10 6.37
C LEU A 112 -1.93 -0.97 5.44
N MET A 113 -0.84 -1.20 4.71
CA MET A 113 -0.40 -0.31 3.64
C MET A 113 -0.85 -0.90 2.30
N ARG A 114 -1.57 -0.10 1.51
CA ARG A 114 -1.98 -0.45 0.14
C ARG A 114 -1.32 0.48 -0.86
N PHE A 115 -0.63 -0.11 -1.82
CA PHE A 115 -0.06 0.55 -2.98
C PHE A 115 -1.04 0.34 -4.13
N VAL A 116 -1.49 1.41 -4.77
CA VAL A 116 -2.34 1.34 -5.97
C VAL A 116 -1.66 2.09 -7.09
N VAL A 117 -1.56 1.46 -8.25
CA VAL A 117 -1.06 2.08 -9.47
C VAL A 117 -2.23 2.37 -10.37
N GLU A 118 -2.34 3.61 -10.82
CA GLU A 118 -3.40 4.05 -11.73
C GLU A 118 -2.79 4.76 -12.96
N SER A 119 -3.50 4.71 -14.09
CA SER A 119 -3.29 5.59 -15.23
C SER A 119 -4.29 6.73 -15.15
N GLN A 120 -3.82 7.97 -15.14
CA GLN A 120 -4.69 9.14 -15.23
C GLN A 120 -5.37 9.18 -16.60
N GLY A 121 -6.71 9.18 -16.62
CA GLY A 121 -7.51 9.40 -17.81
C GLY A 121 -8.11 10.80 -17.81
N LEU A 122 -8.03 11.51 -18.94
CA LEU A 122 -8.57 12.87 -19.05
C LEU A 122 -10.11 12.92 -19.05
N ILE A 123 -10.76 11.87 -19.56
CA ILE A 123 -12.22 11.84 -19.81
C ILE A 123 -12.91 10.78 -18.96
N THR A 124 -12.31 9.60 -18.83
CA THR A 124 -12.92 8.41 -18.20
C THR A 124 -12.61 8.28 -16.70
N GLY A 125 -11.89 9.25 -16.12
CA GLY A 125 -11.29 9.10 -14.79
C GLY A 125 -10.06 8.20 -14.79
N ASN A 126 -9.51 7.94 -13.60
CA ASN A 126 -8.32 7.11 -13.45
C ASN A 126 -8.63 5.63 -13.69
N GLU A 127 -7.76 4.96 -14.43
CA GLU A 127 -7.81 3.53 -14.67
C GLU A 127 -6.86 2.80 -13.72
N PHE A 128 -7.38 1.84 -12.98
CA PHE A 128 -6.56 0.95 -12.15
C PHE A 128 -5.65 0.06 -13.02
N LEU A 129 -4.35 0.03 -12.69
CA LEU A 129 -3.36 -0.82 -13.36
C LEU A 129 -2.92 -1.99 -12.48
N GLY A 130 -2.83 -1.80 -11.16
CA GLY A 130 -2.42 -2.86 -10.25
C GLY A 130 -2.36 -2.40 -8.80
N GLN A 131 -2.28 -3.35 -7.88
CA GLN A 131 -2.15 -3.05 -6.46
C GLN A 131 -1.32 -4.06 -5.70
N TYR A 132 -0.91 -3.66 -4.50
CA TYR A 132 -0.39 -4.56 -3.49
C TYR A 132 -0.80 -4.07 -2.10
N THR A 133 -1.24 -4.99 -1.24
CA THR A 133 -1.60 -4.68 0.14
C THR A 133 -0.87 -5.62 1.09
N LEU A 134 -0.35 -5.09 2.19
CA LEU A 134 0.25 -5.88 3.26
C LEU A 134 0.06 -5.20 4.63
N PRO A 135 0.09 -5.96 5.75
CA PRO A 135 0.17 -5.37 7.08
C PRO A 135 1.44 -4.54 7.23
N VAL A 136 1.34 -3.41 7.94
CA VAL A 136 2.48 -2.51 8.16
C VAL A 136 3.63 -3.23 8.88
N LEU A 137 3.31 -4.07 9.85
CA LEU A 137 4.32 -4.83 10.62
C LEU A 137 4.99 -5.95 9.81
N SER A 138 4.44 -6.33 8.66
CA SER A 138 5.07 -7.29 7.72
C SER A 138 6.01 -6.59 6.71
N MET A 139 6.10 -5.26 6.74
CA MET A 139 6.98 -4.50 5.84
C MET A 139 8.44 -4.60 6.29
N ASN A 140 9.30 -5.05 5.39
CA ASN A 140 10.74 -5.09 5.62
C ASN A 140 11.40 -3.73 5.25
N LYS A 141 12.34 -3.27 6.08
CA LYS A 141 13.13 -2.05 5.83
C LYS A 141 14.08 -2.18 4.63
N GLY A 142 14.58 -1.06 4.14
CA GLY A 142 15.56 -0.94 3.07
C GLY A 142 14.93 -0.90 1.67
N TYR A 143 15.74 -1.16 0.65
CA TYR A 143 15.26 -1.26 -0.74
C TYR A 143 14.43 -2.53 -0.94
N ARG A 144 13.21 -2.36 -1.43
CA ARG A 144 12.26 -3.45 -1.65
C ARG A 144 11.56 -3.32 -2.99
N ARG A 145 11.17 -4.47 -3.53
CA ARG A 145 10.28 -4.58 -4.68
C ARG A 145 8.88 -4.89 -4.17
N VAL A 146 7.89 -4.12 -4.65
CA VAL A 146 6.47 -4.33 -4.37
C VAL A 146 5.85 -4.96 -5.61
N PRO A 147 5.53 -6.27 -5.60
CA PRO A 147 4.89 -6.93 -6.74
C PRO A 147 3.46 -6.42 -6.92
N LEU A 148 2.99 -6.27 -8.16
CA LEU A 148 1.63 -5.81 -8.45
C LEU A 148 0.70 -6.97 -8.81
N PHE A 149 -0.56 -6.82 -8.42
CA PHE A 149 -1.64 -7.77 -8.69
C PHE A 149 -2.82 -7.09 -9.38
N SER A 150 -3.53 -7.85 -10.21
CA SER A 150 -4.73 -7.42 -10.93
C SER A 150 -5.90 -7.17 -9.95
N LYS A 151 -7.00 -6.62 -10.45
CA LYS A 151 -8.26 -6.48 -9.67
C LYS A 151 -8.80 -7.83 -9.18
N MET A 152 -8.46 -8.91 -9.89
CA MET A 152 -8.88 -10.27 -9.56
C MET A 152 -7.87 -10.97 -8.63
N GLY A 153 -6.77 -10.31 -8.27
CA GLY A 153 -5.73 -10.88 -7.41
C GLY A 153 -4.72 -11.75 -8.15
N GLU A 154 -4.67 -11.69 -9.48
CA GLU A 154 -3.69 -12.41 -10.29
C GLU A 154 -2.36 -11.66 -10.29
N SER A 155 -1.25 -12.40 -10.28
CA SER A 155 0.08 -11.79 -10.39
C SER A 155 0.24 -11.07 -11.72
N LEU A 156 0.74 -9.83 -11.68
CA LEU A 156 1.07 -9.04 -12.86
C LEU A 156 2.57 -9.07 -13.17
N GLU A 157 3.29 -10.08 -12.69
CA GLU A 157 4.74 -10.18 -12.94
C GLU A 157 5.09 -10.00 -14.43
N PRO A 158 6.12 -9.20 -14.76
CA PRO A 158 7.10 -8.59 -13.84
C PRO A 158 6.70 -7.20 -13.29
N ALA A 159 5.46 -6.76 -13.42
CA ALA A 159 5.02 -5.44 -12.97
C ALA A 159 5.25 -5.23 -11.46
N SER A 160 5.93 -4.15 -11.10
CA SER A 160 6.27 -3.86 -9.69
C SER A 160 6.64 -2.41 -9.43
N LEU A 161 6.65 -2.02 -8.16
CA LEU A 161 7.24 -0.75 -7.69
C LEU A 161 8.58 -1.02 -7.00
N PHE A 162 9.51 -0.08 -7.14
CA PHE A 162 10.76 -0.06 -6.40
C PHE A 162 10.71 1.04 -5.34
N VAL A 163 10.90 0.65 -4.09
CA VAL A 163 10.73 1.52 -2.92
C VAL A 163 11.90 1.38 -1.96
N TYR A 164 12.13 2.41 -1.17
CA TYR A 164 12.94 2.32 0.05
C TYR A 164 12.04 2.55 1.26
N ILE A 165 12.03 1.60 2.19
CA ILE A 165 11.17 1.61 3.38
C ILE A 165 12.03 1.84 4.62
N TRP A 166 11.60 2.77 5.46
CA TRP A 166 12.18 3.02 6.76
C TRP A 166 11.07 3.22 7.79
N TYR A 167 11.29 2.76 9.02
CA TYR A 167 10.40 3.09 10.12
C TYR A 167 11.14 3.15 11.44
N VAL A 168 10.69 4.04 12.31
CA VAL A 168 11.15 4.21 13.69
C VAL A 168 9.94 4.01 14.61
N ARG A 169 10.16 3.26 15.67
CA ARG A 169 9.26 3.06 16.79
C ARG A 169 9.91 3.78 17.97
#